data_AF-F3QTP7-F1
#
_entry.id   AF-F3QTP7-F1
#
_cell.length_a   1.000
_cell.length_b   1.000
_cell.length_c   1.000
_cell.angle_alpha   90.00
_cell.angle_beta   90.00
_cell.angle_gamma   90.00
#
_symmetry.space_group_name_H-M   'P 1'
#
loop_
_entity.id
_entity.type
_entity.pdbx_description
1 polymer ?
#
loop_
_entity_poly.entity_id
_entity_poly.type
_entity_poly.pdbx_seq_one_letter_code
_entity_poly.pdbx_strand_id
1 'polypeptide(L)'
;MPVVVAFSIFHVILFILVSCYRKDKACLRYIMFIWMLSSIFSIIFYTASQEYNKITIIPYIFFATCLAISIIPFGYIDDRYSTITIRNKFFFERIILFFCLISIIPFFENAIHLVKTFSFDNSDALATLYADKMEGDFNKQKVVNWYSPVGKICNSLNLKFQYCSLFLLFLYLGYGKINKYKLGGLLMGCVNPVLYTLSLSGRSAVVFTSLNAIFTYLMFRNYIKNRNYIKRIKAIAIGIFSIFILLFSIMTFARYSMSEGAQTVSLLGWISLYAGEGTLNFNQNMWHTQAFTEGDNCFAFIKYILGMDTFTDFLERRDYWGPKMGISPSRFYTFVGDMYSDFGYFIIPFLLTLSFILKKAIFKKHIIASNKLYILYVWGMLCVTGFTCFTYKTFSNSLDLFTGFLIIWLINSSIGLKNKNDIFITPQYFIK
;
A
#
# COMPACT_ATOMS: atom_id res chain seq x y z
N MET A 1 -5.51 -0.24 29.56
CA MET A 1 -4.07 0.06 29.42
C MET A 1 -3.15 -1.17 29.47
N PRO A 2 -3.12 -2.04 30.51
CA PRO A 2 -2.10 -3.08 30.64
C PRO A 2 -2.03 -4.05 29.45
N VAL A 3 -3.20 -4.41 28.90
CA VAL A 3 -3.32 -5.28 27.73
C VAL A 3 -2.70 -4.67 26.47
N VAL A 4 -2.86 -3.35 26.25
CA VAL A 4 -2.27 -2.64 25.10
C VAL A 4 -0.75 -2.63 25.23
N VAL A 5 -0.22 -2.33 26.42
CA VAL A 5 1.21 -2.35 26.70
C VAL A 5 1.80 -3.75 26.50
N ALA A 6 1.14 -4.80 26.99
CA ALA A 6 1.56 -6.18 26.79
C ALA A 6 1.63 -6.56 25.30
N PHE A 7 0.63 -6.13 24.51
CA PHE A 7 0.61 -6.35 23.07
C PHE A 7 1.78 -5.66 22.35
N SER A 8 2.13 -4.44 22.74
CA SER A 8 3.28 -3.73 22.17
C SER A 8 4.62 -4.37 22.59
N ILE A 9 4.77 -4.76 23.85
CA ILE A 9 5.96 -5.51 24.32
C ILE A 9 6.14 -6.80 23.51
N PHE A 10 5.05 -7.55 23.28
CA PHE A 10 5.09 -8.74 22.44
C PHE A 10 5.62 -8.44 21.03
N HIS A 11 5.15 -7.37 20.36
CA HIS A 11 5.62 -6.99 19.03
C HIS A 11 7.10 -6.54 19.03
N VAL A 12 7.53 -5.84 20.07
CA VAL A 12 8.95 -5.45 20.25
C VAL A 12 9.83 -6.69 20.39
N ILE A 13 9.48 -7.62 21.27
CA ILE A 13 10.21 -8.88 21.46
C ILE A 13 10.26 -9.67 20.15
N LEU A 14 9.12 -9.80 19.47
CA LEU A 14 9.05 -10.55 18.22
C LEU A 14 9.91 -9.91 17.12
N PHE A 15 9.91 -8.57 17.01
CA PHE A 15 10.79 -7.86 16.09
C PHE A 15 12.28 -8.11 16.40
N ILE A 16 12.67 -8.05 17.69
CA ILE A 16 14.04 -8.31 18.13
C ILE A 16 14.44 -9.75 17.78
N LEU A 17 13.61 -10.74 18.13
CA LEU A 17 13.88 -12.16 17.84
C LEU A 17 14.05 -12.40 16.33
N VAL A 18 13.13 -11.90 15.50
CA VAL A 18 13.25 -12.04 14.04
C VAL A 18 14.50 -11.32 13.52
N SER A 19 14.85 -10.16 14.07
CA SER A 19 16.04 -9.41 13.67
C SER A 19 17.35 -10.10 14.05
N CYS A 20 17.39 -10.81 15.18
CA CYS A 20 18.53 -11.59 15.63
C CYS A 20 18.69 -12.90 14.86
N TYR A 21 17.60 -13.67 14.67
CA TYR A 21 17.64 -15.03 14.12
C TYR A 21 17.39 -15.12 12.61
N ARG A 22 16.82 -14.10 11.96
CA ARG A 22 16.47 -14.09 10.53
C ARG A 22 17.12 -12.92 9.80
N LYS A 23 18.44 -12.75 9.98
CA LYS A 23 19.25 -11.64 9.41
C LYS A 23 19.28 -11.59 7.87
N ASP A 24 18.98 -12.69 7.20
CA ASP A 24 18.85 -12.74 5.74
C ASP A 24 17.45 -12.34 5.24
N LYS A 25 16.40 -12.39 6.08
CA LYS A 25 15.00 -12.13 5.69
C LYS A 25 14.60 -10.67 5.89
N ALA A 26 15.11 -9.78 5.06
CA ALA A 26 14.88 -8.34 5.22
C ALA A 26 13.42 -7.89 5.02
N CYS A 27 12.69 -8.45 4.05
CA CYS A 27 11.27 -8.13 3.85
C CYS A 27 10.44 -8.49 5.09
N LEU A 28 10.69 -9.66 5.68
CA LEU A 28 10.06 -10.09 6.93
C LEU A 28 10.38 -9.12 8.07
N ARG A 29 11.67 -8.78 8.27
CA ARG A 29 12.07 -7.81 9.31
C ARG A 29 11.40 -6.46 9.13
N TYR A 30 11.27 -6.00 7.89
CA TYR A 30 10.64 -4.71 7.61
C TYR A 30 9.14 -4.73 7.93
N ILE A 31 8.42 -5.78 7.55
CA ILE A 31 7.02 -5.95 7.97
C ILE A 31 6.92 -5.92 9.49
N MET A 32 7.74 -6.72 10.19
CA MET A 32 7.76 -6.77 11.66
C MET A 32 8.05 -5.41 12.30
N PHE A 33 8.96 -4.64 11.72
CA PHE A 33 9.30 -3.30 12.19
C PHE A 33 8.09 -2.35 12.12
N ILE A 34 7.32 -2.38 11.03
CA ILE A 34 6.12 -1.54 10.89
C ILE A 34 5.06 -1.90 11.93
N TRP A 35 4.82 -3.20 12.15
CA TRP A 35 3.86 -3.65 13.16
C TRP A 35 4.33 -3.34 14.59
N MET A 36 5.64 -3.41 14.86
CA MET A 36 6.21 -2.92 16.11
C MET A 36 5.95 -1.43 16.30
N LEU A 37 6.28 -0.59 15.31
CA LEU A 37 6.01 0.85 15.39
C LEU A 37 4.53 1.14 15.62
N SER A 38 3.64 0.53 14.84
CA SER A 38 2.19 0.70 15.00
C SER A 38 1.72 0.32 16.41
N SER A 39 2.25 -0.76 16.98
CA SER A 39 1.92 -1.16 18.35
C SER A 39 2.40 -0.15 19.41
N ILE A 40 3.54 0.52 19.21
CA ILE A 40 4.02 1.60 20.09
C ILE A 40 3.11 2.83 19.97
N PHE A 41 2.78 3.24 18.75
CA PHE A 41 1.83 4.34 18.51
C PHE A 41 0.43 4.06 19.07
N SER A 42 0.04 2.79 19.17
CA SER A 42 -1.22 2.38 19.82
C SER A 42 -1.23 2.75 21.30
N ILE A 43 -0.10 2.66 22.02
CA ILE A 43 -0.01 3.11 23.43
C ILE A 43 -0.24 4.62 23.52
N ILE A 44 0.47 5.38 22.68
CA ILE A 44 0.40 6.85 22.66
C ILE A 44 -1.04 7.29 22.35
N PHE A 45 -1.66 6.69 21.33
CA PHE A 45 -3.02 7.04 20.95
C PHE A 45 -4.06 6.61 21.98
N TYR A 46 -3.87 5.45 22.63
CA TYR A 46 -4.71 5.02 23.76
C TYR A 46 -4.70 6.05 24.89
N THR A 47 -3.52 6.58 25.25
CA THR A 47 -3.41 7.63 26.28
C THR A 47 -3.98 8.97 25.86
N ALA A 48 -3.88 9.33 24.59
CA ALA A 48 -4.31 10.65 24.11
C ALA A 48 -5.83 10.73 23.93
N SER A 49 -6.47 9.68 23.40
CA SER A 49 -7.88 9.69 23.03
C SER A 49 -8.85 9.49 24.19
N GLN A 50 -8.47 8.69 25.21
CA GLN A 50 -9.34 8.31 26.33
C GLN A 50 -10.68 7.63 25.94
N GLU A 51 -10.88 7.27 24.66
CA GLU A 51 -12.11 6.62 24.15
C GLU A 51 -12.14 5.09 24.40
N TYR A 52 -11.02 4.50 24.84
CA TYR A 52 -10.84 3.05 24.83
C TYR A 52 -11.02 2.38 26.19
N ASN A 53 -12.17 1.73 26.40
CA ASN A 53 -12.58 1.12 27.67
C ASN A 53 -12.88 -0.39 27.60
N LYS A 54 -13.01 -1.00 26.40
CA LYS A 54 -13.37 -2.43 26.24
C LYS A 54 -12.24 -3.31 25.69
N ILE A 55 -10.99 -2.86 25.83
CA ILE A 55 -9.84 -3.62 25.30
C ILE A 55 -9.59 -4.88 26.13
N THR A 56 -9.61 -6.05 25.47
CA THR A 56 -9.35 -7.36 26.10
C THR A 56 -8.22 -8.13 25.40
N ILE A 57 -7.73 -9.20 26.02
CA ILE A 57 -6.56 -9.95 25.53
C ILE A 57 -6.89 -10.86 24.33
N ILE A 58 -8.09 -11.45 24.30
CA ILE A 58 -8.49 -12.44 23.28
C ILE A 58 -8.45 -11.87 21.84
N PRO A 59 -9.01 -10.68 21.55
CA PRO A 59 -8.93 -10.09 20.22
C PRO A 59 -7.48 -9.89 19.77
N TYR A 60 -6.57 -9.53 20.68
CA TYR A 60 -5.16 -9.38 20.34
C TYR A 60 -4.44 -10.70 20.07
N ILE A 61 -4.79 -11.79 20.77
CA ILE A 61 -4.26 -13.13 20.46
C ILE A 61 -4.72 -13.56 19.05
N PHE A 62 -5.99 -13.35 18.75
CA PHE A 62 -6.55 -13.63 17.42
C PHE A 62 -5.85 -12.80 16.33
N PHE A 63 -5.71 -11.50 16.58
CA PHE A 63 -5.04 -10.57 15.69
C PHE A 63 -3.59 -10.98 15.41
N ALA A 64 -2.82 -11.25 16.46
CA ALA A 64 -1.44 -11.68 16.37
C ALA A 64 -1.31 -13.00 15.60
N THR A 65 -2.27 -13.91 15.75
CA THR A 65 -2.33 -15.17 15.00
C THR A 65 -2.53 -14.91 13.50
N CYS A 66 -3.50 -14.06 13.13
CA CYS A 66 -3.74 -13.68 11.74
C CYS A 66 -2.53 -13.01 11.10
N LEU A 67 -1.86 -12.12 11.84
CA LEU A 67 -0.63 -11.47 11.40
C LEU A 67 0.50 -12.48 11.21
N ALA A 68 0.70 -13.38 12.18
CA ALA A 68 1.73 -14.41 12.13
C ALA A 68 1.57 -15.34 10.92
N ILE A 69 0.32 -15.75 10.60
CA ILE A 69 0.01 -16.53 9.40
C ILE A 69 0.37 -15.72 8.15
N SER A 70 -0.08 -14.47 8.07
CA SER A 70 0.08 -13.60 6.90
C SER A 70 1.54 -13.39 6.52
N ILE A 71 2.46 -13.37 7.48
CA ILE A 71 3.89 -13.12 7.22
C ILE A 71 4.70 -14.38 6.88
N ILE A 72 4.11 -15.59 6.98
CA ILE A 72 4.78 -16.87 6.70
C ILE A 72 5.55 -16.86 5.37
N PRO A 73 4.98 -16.41 4.23
CA PRO A 73 5.67 -16.48 2.93
C PRO A 73 7.02 -15.73 2.93
N PHE A 74 7.13 -14.60 3.63
CA PHE A 74 8.35 -13.79 3.69
C PHE A 74 9.46 -14.44 4.51
N GLY A 75 9.14 -15.43 5.34
CA GLY A 75 10.11 -16.29 5.98
C GLY A 75 10.80 -17.27 5.01
N TYR A 76 10.19 -17.56 3.86
CA TYR A 76 10.65 -18.61 2.93
C TYR A 76 11.23 -18.10 1.61
N ILE A 77 11.11 -16.81 1.32
CA ILE A 77 11.75 -16.22 0.14
C ILE A 77 13.29 -16.29 0.27
N ASP A 78 13.95 -16.69 -0.81
CA ASP A 78 15.42 -16.70 -0.87
C ASP A 78 15.92 -15.83 -2.03
N ASP A 79 15.97 -14.52 -1.76
CA ASP A 79 16.38 -13.47 -2.71
C ASP A 79 17.89 -13.46 -2.99
N ARG A 80 18.66 -14.36 -2.36
CA ARG A 80 20.11 -14.51 -2.60
C ARG A 80 20.41 -15.51 -3.71
N TYR A 81 19.56 -16.51 -3.90
CA TYR A 81 19.80 -17.61 -4.84
C TYR A 81 18.74 -17.76 -5.93
N SER A 82 17.57 -17.14 -5.77
CA SER A 82 16.52 -17.22 -6.78
C SER A 82 16.81 -16.29 -7.95
N THR A 83 16.55 -16.74 -9.18
CA THR A 83 16.59 -15.93 -10.40
C THR A 83 15.17 -15.57 -10.80
N ILE A 84 14.94 -14.31 -11.18
CA ILE A 84 13.63 -13.84 -11.64
C ILE A 84 13.56 -13.97 -13.16
N THR A 85 12.47 -14.54 -13.68
CA THR A 85 12.24 -14.65 -15.14
C THR A 85 11.12 -13.75 -15.63
N ILE A 86 11.37 -13.08 -16.75
CA ILE A 86 10.37 -12.42 -17.58
C ILE A 86 10.33 -13.17 -18.91
N ARG A 87 9.21 -13.83 -19.22
CA ARG A 87 9.11 -14.70 -20.39
C ARG A 87 8.90 -13.93 -21.69
N ASN A 88 8.30 -12.74 -21.60
CA ASN A 88 7.94 -11.96 -22.77
C ASN A 88 8.64 -10.59 -22.75
N LYS A 89 9.88 -10.58 -23.26
CA LYS A 89 10.67 -9.36 -23.42
C LYS A 89 9.96 -8.29 -24.25
N PHE A 90 9.25 -8.70 -25.31
CA PHE A 90 8.55 -7.76 -26.19
C PHE A 90 7.49 -6.96 -25.43
N PHE A 91 6.58 -7.65 -24.74
CA PHE A 91 5.57 -6.97 -23.92
C PHE A 91 6.21 -6.16 -22.79
N PHE A 92 7.25 -6.68 -22.14
CA PHE A 92 7.94 -5.94 -21.09
C PHE A 92 8.48 -4.59 -21.58
N GLU A 93 9.22 -4.55 -22.69
CA GLU A 93 9.79 -3.31 -23.21
C GLU A 93 8.72 -2.33 -23.73
N ARG A 94 7.61 -2.83 -24.30
CA ARG A 94 6.48 -2.02 -24.77
C ARG A 94 5.65 -1.45 -23.63
N ILE A 95 5.37 -2.23 -22.60
CA ILE A 95 4.66 -1.78 -21.40
C ILE A 95 5.46 -0.69 -20.69
N ILE A 96 6.78 -0.87 -20.54
CA ILE A 96 7.64 0.16 -19.95
C ILE A 96 7.60 1.45 -20.79
N LEU A 97 7.71 1.34 -22.12
CA LEU A 97 7.64 2.51 -22.99
C LEU A 97 6.28 3.22 -22.89
N PHE A 98 5.18 2.47 -22.97
CA PHE A 98 3.82 2.98 -22.86
C PHE A 98 3.62 3.70 -21.52
N PHE A 99 4.01 3.06 -20.42
CA PHE A 99 3.92 3.65 -19.09
C PHE A 99 4.71 4.96 -18.98
N CYS A 100 5.93 5.01 -19.54
CA CYS A 100 6.70 6.27 -19.59
C CYS A 100 5.95 7.36 -20.35
N LEU A 101 5.39 7.07 -21.53
CA LEU A 101 4.69 8.06 -22.36
C LEU A 101 3.47 8.65 -21.65
N ILE A 102 2.64 7.81 -21.03
CA ILE A 102 1.44 8.27 -20.29
C ILE A 102 1.77 8.96 -18.96
N SER A 103 3.03 8.89 -18.50
CA SER A 103 3.43 9.48 -17.22
C SER A 103 3.88 10.93 -17.32
N ILE A 104 4.37 11.37 -18.49
CA ILE A 104 5.06 12.65 -18.64
C ILE A 104 4.12 13.84 -18.45
N ILE A 105 3.02 13.91 -19.20
CA ILE A 105 2.11 15.07 -19.16
C ILE A 105 1.47 15.21 -17.77
N PRO A 106 0.85 14.15 -17.19
CA PRO A 106 0.24 14.26 -15.87
C PRO A 106 1.22 14.65 -14.76
N PHE A 107 2.50 14.25 -14.88
CA PHE A 107 3.51 14.60 -13.89
C PHE A 107 3.70 16.11 -13.78
N PHE A 108 3.89 16.78 -14.92
CA PHE A 108 4.07 18.23 -14.92
C PHE A 108 2.80 18.96 -14.53
N GLU A 109 1.63 18.54 -15.01
CA GLU A 109 0.35 19.17 -14.64
C GLU A 109 0.06 19.05 -13.14
N ASN A 110 0.27 17.85 -12.56
CA ASN A 110 0.12 17.65 -11.12
C ASN A 110 1.13 18.45 -10.32
N ALA A 111 2.40 18.49 -10.73
CA ALA A 111 3.43 19.24 -10.04
C ALA A 111 3.15 20.74 -10.06
N ILE A 112 2.77 21.31 -11.22
CA ILE A 112 2.42 22.72 -11.37
C ILE A 112 1.20 23.06 -10.51
N HIS A 113 0.15 22.23 -10.55
CA HIS A 113 -1.03 22.44 -9.73
C HIS A 113 -0.68 22.41 -8.23
N LEU A 114 0.08 21.41 -7.79
CA LEU A 114 0.52 21.29 -6.40
C LEU A 114 1.28 22.55 -5.93
N VAL A 115 2.23 23.05 -6.73
CA VAL A 115 2.99 24.26 -6.39
C VAL A 115 2.07 25.48 -6.25
N LYS A 116 1.03 25.60 -7.10
CA LYS A 116 0.05 26.69 -7.02
C LYS A 116 -0.87 26.57 -5.80
N THR A 117 -1.30 25.35 -5.47
CA THR A 117 -2.24 25.10 -4.36
C THR A 117 -1.57 25.24 -2.99
N PHE A 118 -0.28 24.89 -2.89
CA PHE A 118 0.47 24.91 -1.63
C PHE A 118 1.24 26.22 -1.38
N SER A 119 0.92 27.32 -2.07
CA SER A 119 1.41 28.65 -1.70
C SER A 119 0.85 29.06 -0.33
N PHE A 120 1.65 29.72 0.50
CA PHE A 120 1.35 30.02 1.92
C PHE A 120 -0.01 30.70 2.18
N ASP A 121 -0.57 31.40 1.19
CA ASP A 121 -1.83 32.12 1.30
C ASP A 121 -3.10 31.26 1.15
N ASN A 122 -3.00 29.97 0.81
CA ASN A 122 -4.14 29.11 0.41
C ASN A 122 -4.43 27.92 1.36
N SER A 123 -3.91 27.92 2.60
CA SER A 123 -4.00 26.74 3.48
C SER A 123 -5.44 26.37 3.90
N ASP A 124 -6.35 27.34 4.00
CA ASP A 124 -7.77 27.10 4.30
C ASP A 124 -8.49 26.34 3.18
N ALA A 125 -8.13 26.61 1.91
CA ALA A 125 -8.73 25.96 0.75
C ALA A 125 -8.49 24.44 0.72
N LEU A 126 -7.36 23.97 1.28
CA LEU A 126 -7.04 22.54 1.38
C LEU A 126 -7.93 21.82 2.39
N ALA A 127 -8.32 22.49 3.48
CA ALA A 127 -9.20 21.94 4.51
C ALA A 127 -10.65 21.88 4.01
N THR A 128 -11.13 22.95 3.37
CA THR A 128 -12.46 23.00 2.75
C THR A 128 -12.62 21.92 1.68
N LEU A 129 -11.64 21.77 0.77
CA LEU A 129 -11.68 20.73 -0.25
C LEU A 129 -11.75 19.31 0.34
N TYR A 130 -11.18 19.10 1.52
CA TYR A 130 -11.30 17.83 2.22
C TYR A 130 -12.70 17.64 2.83
N ALA A 131 -13.30 18.69 3.40
CA ALA A 131 -14.67 18.65 3.95
C ALA A 131 -15.69 18.30 2.86
N ASP A 132 -15.66 19.00 1.72
CA ASP A 132 -16.53 18.76 0.56
C ASP A 132 -16.45 17.31 0.06
N LYS A 133 -15.25 16.71 0.13
CA LYS A 133 -15.03 15.32 -0.25
C LYS A 133 -15.68 14.32 0.70
N MET A 134 -15.74 14.65 2.00
CA MET A 134 -16.32 13.78 3.02
C MET A 134 -17.85 13.92 3.10
N GLU A 135 -18.40 15.06 2.71
CA GLU A 135 -19.84 15.36 2.77
C GLU A 135 -20.65 14.85 1.56
N GLY A 136 -19.98 14.30 0.54
CA GLY A 136 -20.66 13.69 -0.62
C GLY A 136 -21.01 14.67 -1.75
N ASP A 137 -20.88 15.98 -1.53
CA ASP A 137 -21.00 17.04 -2.56
C ASP A 137 -19.82 17.10 -3.55
N PHE A 138 -19.03 16.03 -3.62
CA PHE A 138 -17.79 15.96 -4.39
C PHE A 138 -18.03 15.80 -5.90
N ASN A 139 -18.28 16.91 -6.58
CA ASN A 139 -18.30 16.93 -8.04
C ASN A 139 -16.86 16.85 -8.61
N LYS A 140 -16.42 15.62 -8.91
CA LYS A 140 -15.10 15.32 -9.50
C LYS A 140 -14.74 16.19 -10.72
N GLN A 141 -15.73 16.59 -11.53
CA GLN A 141 -15.49 17.41 -12.72
C GLN A 141 -15.25 18.88 -12.40
N LYS A 142 -15.86 19.40 -11.33
CA LYS A 142 -15.61 20.78 -10.85
C LYS A 142 -14.27 20.90 -10.12
N VAL A 143 -13.89 19.86 -9.37
CA VAL A 143 -12.65 19.86 -8.57
C VAL A 143 -11.42 19.54 -9.42
N VAL A 144 -11.53 18.62 -10.39
CA VAL A 144 -10.39 18.22 -11.25
C VAL A 144 -10.44 18.96 -12.58
N ASN A 145 -10.03 20.24 -12.55
CA ASN A 145 -10.05 21.14 -13.71
C ASN A 145 -8.64 21.54 -14.22
N TRP A 146 -7.56 21.07 -13.59
CA TRP A 146 -6.20 21.48 -13.92
C TRP A 146 -5.52 20.65 -15.03
N TYR A 147 -6.18 19.59 -15.51
CA TYR A 147 -5.65 18.75 -16.57
C TYR A 147 -6.05 19.27 -17.95
N SER A 148 -5.11 19.25 -18.90
CA SER A 148 -5.45 19.25 -20.31
C SER A 148 -6.26 18.00 -20.70
N PRO A 149 -6.96 17.99 -21.85
CA PRO A 149 -7.69 16.81 -22.31
C PRO A 149 -6.81 15.55 -22.42
N VAL A 150 -5.59 15.70 -22.95
CA VAL A 150 -4.60 14.62 -23.05
C VAL A 150 -4.10 14.22 -21.67
N GLY A 151 -3.78 15.20 -20.83
CA GLY A 151 -3.38 15.00 -19.44
C GLY A 151 -4.36 14.17 -18.63
N LYS A 152 -5.66 14.45 -18.77
CA LYS A 152 -6.74 13.69 -18.09
C LYS A 152 -6.76 12.22 -18.49
N ILE A 153 -6.63 11.92 -19.78
CA ILE A 153 -6.58 10.54 -20.29
C ILE A 153 -5.31 9.85 -19.80
N CYS A 154 -4.15 10.49 -19.97
CA CYS A 154 -2.86 9.97 -19.54
C CYS A 154 -2.83 9.71 -18.02
N ASN A 155 -3.39 10.60 -17.21
CA ASN A 155 -3.46 10.44 -15.76
C ASN A 155 -4.38 9.27 -15.38
N SER A 156 -5.56 9.18 -15.99
CA SER A 156 -6.48 8.05 -15.76
C SER A 156 -5.82 6.71 -16.04
N LEU A 157 -5.09 6.61 -17.16
CA LEU A 157 -4.33 5.41 -17.52
C LEU A 157 -3.15 5.16 -16.58
N ASN A 158 -2.43 6.22 -16.18
CA ASN A 158 -1.31 6.10 -15.25
C ASN A 158 -1.75 5.56 -13.88
N LEU A 159 -2.89 6.03 -13.36
CA LEU A 159 -3.45 5.58 -12.10
C LEU A 159 -3.75 4.07 -12.11
N LYS A 160 -4.11 3.48 -13.27
CA LYS A 160 -4.29 2.03 -13.39
C LYS A 160 -3.01 1.22 -13.13
N PHE A 161 -1.84 1.83 -13.24
CA PHE A 161 -0.55 1.20 -12.93
C PHE A 161 -0.15 1.34 -11.46
N GLN A 162 -0.94 2.02 -10.60
CA GLN A 162 -0.49 2.39 -9.24
C GLN A 162 0.02 1.21 -8.41
N TYR A 163 -0.58 0.02 -8.56
CA TYR A 163 -0.20 -1.19 -7.82
C TYR A 163 0.87 -2.05 -8.50
N CYS A 164 1.32 -1.72 -9.72
CA CYS A 164 2.41 -2.43 -10.39
C CYS A 164 3.60 -1.54 -10.78
N SER A 165 3.47 -0.22 -10.72
CA SER A 165 4.47 0.75 -11.17
C SER A 165 5.83 0.59 -10.48
N LEU A 166 5.84 0.52 -9.14
CA LEU A 166 7.07 0.31 -8.37
C LEU A 166 7.69 -1.07 -8.66
N PHE A 167 6.87 -2.11 -8.79
CA PHE A 167 7.36 -3.44 -9.17
C PHE A 167 8.01 -3.43 -10.57
N LEU A 168 7.40 -2.77 -11.55
CA LEU A 168 7.95 -2.60 -12.90
C LEU A 168 9.25 -1.78 -12.89
N LEU A 169 9.32 -0.71 -12.11
CA LEU A 169 10.55 0.08 -11.91
C LEU A 169 11.68 -0.80 -11.41
N PHE A 170 11.46 -1.59 -10.36
CA PHE A 170 12.51 -2.44 -9.79
C PHE A 170 12.87 -3.64 -10.66
N LEU A 171 11.91 -4.22 -11.40
CA LEU A 171 12.21 -5.20 -12.45
C LEU A 171 13.12 -4.60 -13.53
N TYR A 172 12.83 -3.39 -13.99
CA TYR A 172 13.62 -2.70 -15.00
C TYR A 172 15.05 -2.38 -14.51
N LEU A 173 15.20 -2.02 -13.22
CA LEU A 173 16.52 -1.86 -12.60
C LEU A 173 17.31 -3.18 -12.52
N GLY A 174 16.62 -4.30 -12.29
CA GLY A 174 17.22 -5.64 -12.31
C GLY A 174 17.65 -6.12 -13.70
N TYR A 175 16.95 -5.69 -14.75
CA TYR A 175 17.28 -6.06 -16.15
C TYR A 175 18.70 -5.65 -16.57
N GLY A 176 19.18 -4.49 -16.10
CA GLY A 176 20.56 -4.02 -16.28
C GLY A 176 20.82 -3.20 -17.54
N LYS A 177 20.00 -3.29 -18.60
CA LYS A 177 20.09 -2.43 -19.80
C LYS A 177 19.33 -1.11 -19.59
N ILE A 178 19.84 -0.27 -18.69
CA ILE A 178 19.13 0.93 -18.22
C ILE A 178 19.33 2.11 -19.19
N ASN A 179 18.24 2.50 -19.86
CA ASN A 179 18.13 3.81 -20.53
C ASN A 179 17.66 4.88 -19.53
N LYS A 180 18.39 6.00 -19.45
CA LYS A 180 18.12 7.12 -18.51
C LYS A 180 16.76 7.78 -18.71
N TYR A 181 16.27 7.89 -19.95
CA TYR A 181 14.98 8.50 -20.25
C TYR A 181 13.82 7.60 -19.81
N LYS A 182 13.92 6.28 -20.08
CA LYS A 182 12.94 5.30 -19.58
C LYS A 182 12.93 5.24 -18.05
N LEU A 183 14.10 5.33 -17.42
CA LEU A 183 14.19 5.41 -15.96
C LEU A 183 13.49 6.67 -15.42
N GLY A 184 13.71 7.83 -16.04
CA GLY A 184 13.03 9.07 -15.69
C GLY A 184 11.51 8.97 -15.81
N GLY A 185 11.00 8.46 -16.93
CA GLY A 185 9.57 8.25 -17.14
C GLY A 185 8.93 7.26 -16.16
N LEU A 186 9.61 6.16 -15.83
CA LEU A 186 9.17 5.22 -14.79
C LEU A 186 9.08 5.88 -13.41
N LEU A 187 10.07 6.71 -13.06
CA LEU A 187 10.07 7.45 -11.79
C LEU A 187 8.91 8.45 -11.73
N MET A 188 8.70 9.23 -12.79
CA MET A 188 7.55 10.14 -12.91
C MET A 188 6.23 9.37 -12.74
N GLY A 189 6.10 8.22 -13.41
CA GLY A 189 4.91 7.39 -13.32
C GLY A 189 4.65 6.82 -11.93
N CYS A 190 5.69 6.47 -11.17
CA CYS A 190 5.53 6.03 -9.77
C CYS A 190 5.11 7.17 -8.83
N VAL A 191 5.49 8.42 -9.16
CA VAL A 191 5.22 9.61 -8.35
C VAL A 191 3.84 10.21 -8.64
N ASN A 192 3.32 10.04 -9.86
CA ASN A 192 2.03 10.59 -10.29
C ASN A 192 0.85 10.30 -9.36
N PRO A 193 0.60 9.05 -8.91
CA PRO A 193 -0.51 8.77 -7.99
C PRO A 193 -0.38 9.54 -6.67
N VAL A 194 0.85 9.78 -6.20
CA VAL A 194 1.11 10.56 -4.99
C VAL A 194 0.78 12.02 -5.21
N LEU A 195 1.28 12.62 -6.30
CA LEU A 195 0.99 14.02 -6.62
C LEU A 195 -0.52 14.24 -6.80
N TYR A 196 -1.18 13.38 -7.57
CA TYR A 196 -2.63 13.43 -7.77
C TYR A 196 -3.40 13.38 -6.44
N THR A 197 -3.03 12.47 -5.54
CA THR A 197 -3.72 12.34 -4.25
C THR A 197 -3.48 13.54 -3.36
N LEU A 198 -2.26 14.09 -3.37
CA LEU A 198 -1.93 15.33 -2.63
C LEU A 198 -2.69 16.54 -3.18
N SER A 199 -2.86 16.65 -4.50
CA SER A 199 -3.69 17.69 -5.13
C SER A 199 -5.17 17.60 -4.71
N LEU A 200 -5.62 16.44 -4.24
CA LEU A 200 -6.96 16.20 -3.69
C LEU A 200 -6.99 16.19 -2.16
N SER A 201 -6.04 16.88 -1.51
CA SER A 201 -5.86 16.94 -0.04
C SER A 201 -5.70 15.57 0.65
N GLY A 202 -5.35 14.52 -0.09
CA GLY A 202 -5.13 13.17 0.41
C GLY A 202 -3.68 12.91 0.80
N ARG A 203 -3.45 12.34 1.99
CA ARG A 203 -2.09 12.10 2.53
C ARG A 203 -1.66 10.65 2.58
N SER A 204 -2.62 9.73 2.55
CA SER A 204 -2.38 8.29 2.67
C SER A 204 -1.47 7.77 1.54
N ALA A 205 -1.56 8.34 0.34
CA ALA A 205 -0.74 7.95 -0.79
C ALA A 205 0.76 8.16 -0.55
N VAL A 206 1.17 9.23 0.14
CA VAL A 206 2.58 9.45 0.51
C VAL A 206 3.06 8.31 1.40
N VAL A 207 2.35 8.06 2.50
CA VAL A 207 2.72 7.05 3.48
C VAL A 207 2.78 5.67 2.84
N PHE A 208 1.72 5.26 2.14
CA PHE A 208 1.63 3.93 1.52
C PHE A 208 2.67 3.75 0.41
N THR A 209 2.91 4.77 -0.42
CA THR A 209 3.92 4.69 -1.48
C THR A 209 5.33 4.63 -0.91
N SER A 210 5.65 5.40 0.14
CA SER A 210 6.95 5.36 0.81
C SER A 210 7.22 3.99 1.43
N LEU A 211 6.25 3.47 2.18
CA LEU A 211 6.34 2.15 2.79
C LEU A 211 6.53 1.05 1.73
N ASN A 212 5.74 1.10 0.67
CA ASN A 212 5.84 0.17 -0.44
C ASN A 212 7.15 0.31 -1.23
N ALA A 213 7.68 1.51 -1.42
CA ALA A 213 8.96 1.73 -2.10
C ALA A 213 10.12 1.08 -1.33
N ILE A 214 10.14 1.21 0.00
CA ILE A 214 11.13 0.54 0.87
C ILE A 214 10.97 -0.98 0.76
N PHE A 215 9.74 -1.50 0.87
CA PHE A 215 9.47 -2.92 0.74
C PHE A 215 9.94 -3.48 -0.62
N THR A 216 9.60 -2.79 -1.71
CA THR A 216 10.00 -3.17 -3.07
C THR A 216 11.52 -3.16 -3.22
N TYR A 217 12.20 -2.14 -2.70
CA TYR A 217 13.65 -2.09 -2.67
C TYR A 217 14.24 -3.28 -1.92
N LEU A 218 13.72 -3.63 -0.75
CA LEU A 218 14.20 -4.78 0.02
C LEU A 218 13.96 -6.10 -0.70
N MET A 219 12.90 -6.22 -1.50
CA MET A 219 12.63 -7.41 -2.30
C MET A 219 13.57 -7.54 -3.50
N PHE A 220 14.00 -6.41 -4.09
CA PHE A 220 14.83 -6.38 -5.30
C PHE A 220 16.31 -6.05 -5.08
N ARG A 221 16.75 -5.68 -3.86
CA ARG A 221 18.10 -5.12 -3.61
C ARG A 221 19.26 -5.98 -4.12
N ASN A 222 19.11 -7.31 -4.13
CA ASN A 222 20.14 -8.23 -4.55
C ASN A 222 20.22 -8.37 -6.08
N TYR A 223 19.19 -7.93 -6.82
CA TYR A 223 19.06 -8.07 -8.27
C TYR A 223 19.51 -6.82 -9.04
N ILE A 224 19.68 -5.68 -8.37
CA ILE A 224 20.05 -4.42 -9.02
C ILE A 224 21.55 -4.45 -9.36
N LYS A 225 21.88 -4.58 -10.65
CA LYS A 225 23.25 -4.85 -11.14
C LYS A 225 24.25 -3.72 -10.94
N ASN A 226 23.82 -2.46 -10.94
CA ASN A 226 24.75 -1.32 -10.85
C ASN A 226 24.50 -0.50 -9.58
N ARG A 227 25.51 -0.53 -8.68
CA ARG A 227 25.47 0.11 -7.36
C ARG A 227 25.43 1.64 -7.42
N ASN A 228 25.92 2.25 -8.49
CA ASN A 228 25.84 3.71 -8.67
C ASN A 228 24.39 4.16 -8.87
N TYR A 229 23.55 3.37 -9.55
CA TYR A 229 22.12 3.67 -9.61
C TYR A 229 21.45 3.57 -8.26
N ILE A 230 21.82 2.60 -7.41
CA ILE A 230 21.30 2.51 -6.05
C ILE A 230 21.63 3.80 -5.26
N LYS A 231 22.87 4.29 -5.34
CA LYS A 231 23.26 5.54 -4.66
C LYS A 231 22.42 6.73 -5.15
N ARG A 232 22.28 6.89 -6.47
CA ARG A 232 21.50 7.98 -7.08
C ARG A 232 20.00 7.88 -6.77
N ILE A 233 19.41 6.70 -6.87
CA ILE A 233 18.00 6.47 -6.54
C ILE A 233 17.75 6.74 -5.07
N LYS A 234 18.67 6.35 -4.16
CA LYS A 234 18.57 6.71 -2.75
C LYS A 234 18.58 8.23 -2.55
N ALA A 235 19.49 8.96 -3.19
CA ALA A 235 19.54 10.41 -3.09
C ALA A 235 18.25 11.08 -3.61
N ILE A 236 17.76 10.66 -4.78
CA ILE A 236 16.50 11.15 -5.36
C ILE A 236 15.32 10.81 -4.44
N ALA A 237 15.25 9.57 -3.94
CA ALA A 237 14.19 9.13 -3.05
C ALA A 237 14.19 9.92 -1.74
N ILE A 238 15.36 10.21 -1.16
CA ILE A 238 15.48 11.08 0.02
C ILE A 238 14.96 12.47 -0.30
N GLY A 239 15.36 13.09 -1.42
CA GLY A 239 14.88 14.41 -1.82
C GLY A 239 13.36 14.46 -1.98
N ILE A 240 12.78 13.51 -2.71
CA ILE A 240 11.33 13.39 -2.89
C ILE A 240 10.62 13.17 -1.56
N PHE A 241 11.16 12.29 -0.71
CA PHE A 241 10.57 11.97 0.59
C PHE A 241 10.60 13.18 1.54
N SER A 242 11.68 13.95 1.55
CA SER A 242 11.76 15.18 2.34
C SER A 242 10.71 16.21 1.92
N ILE A 243 10.50 16.39 0.61
CA ILE A 243 9.44 17.27 0.08
C ILE A 243 8.05 16.77 0.51
N PHE A 244 7.81 15.46 0.41
CA PHE A 244 6.53 14.90 0.82
C PHE A 244 6.28 14.99 2.33
N ILE A 245 7.31 14.82 3.17
CA ILE A 245 7.18 15.04 4.61
C ILE A 245 6.81 16.49 4.89
N LEU A 246 7.46 17.46 4.22
CA LEU A 246 7.15 18.87 4.39
C LEU A 246 5.67 19.16 4.07
N LEU A 247 5.20 18.71 2.90
CA LEU A 247 3.80 18.87 2.48
C LEU A 247 2.83 18.14 3.42
N PHE A 248 3.19 16.94 3.85
CA PHE A 248 2.42 16.16 4.83
C PHE A 248 2.27 16.93 6.15
N SER A 249 3.36 17.52 6.65
CA SER A 249 3.37 18.32 7.87
C SER A 249 2.49 19.56 7.73
N ILE A 250 2.65 20.34 6.65
CA ILE A 250 1.83 21.54 6.40
C ILE A 250 0.34 21.22 6.45
N MET A 251 -0.11 20.19 5.72
CA MET A 251 -1.51 19.81 5.76
C MET A 251 -1.94 19.33 7.14
N THR A 252 -1.07 18.60 7.85
CA THR A 252 -1.37 18.07 9.19
C THR A 252 -1.59 19.17 10.20
N PHE A 253 -0.74 20.20 10.18
CA PHE A 253 -0.94 21.40 10.98
C PHE A 253 -2.21 22.15 10.58
N ALA A 254 -2.46 22.37 9.27
CA ALA A 254 -3.66 23.07 8.81
C ALA A 254 -4.96 22.38 9.27
N ARG A 255 -5.04 21.04 9.19
CA ARG A 255 -6.24 20.32 9.68
C ARG A 255 -6.36 20.31 11.19
N TYR A 256 -5.24 20.28 11.90
CA TYR A 256 -5.25 20.33 13.37
C TYR A 256 -5.68 21.71 13.87
N SER A 257 -5.24 22.79 13.22
CA SER A 257 -5.61 24.17 13.62
C SER A 257 -7.08 24.49 13.33
N MET A 258 -7.69 23.88 12.31
CA MET A 258 -9.07 24.19 11.89
C MET A 258 -10.15 23.28 12.48
N SER A 259 -9.79 22.15 13.08
CA SER A 259 -10.77 21.19 13.61
C SER A 259 -10.81 21.24 15.14
N GLU A 260 -11.90 21.77 15.71
CA GLU A 260 -12.13 21.79 17.16
C GLU A 260 -12.01 20.38 17.76
N GLY A 261 -12.56 19.37 17.07
CA GLY A 261 -12.42 17.96 17.47
C GLY A 261 -10.98 17.46 17.46
N ALA A 262 -10.13 17.89 16.52
CA ALA A 262 -8.71 17.50 16.50
C ALA A 262 -7.92 18.09 17.67
N GLN A 263 -8.28 19.29 18.14
CA GLN A 263 -7.63 19.98 19.26
C GLN A 263 -7.97 19.37 20.63
N THR A 264 -8.96 18.47 20.70
CA THR A 264 -9.27 17.73 21.93
C THR A 264 -8.19 16.72 22.30
N VAL A 265 -7.32 16.33 21.35
CA VAL A 265 -6.16 15.47 21.58
C VAL A 265 -4.87 16.25 21.33
N SER A 266 -3.79 15.88 22.01
CA SER A 266 -2.48 16.49 21.76
C SER A 266 -2.05 16.28 20.30
N LEU A 267 -1.24 17.18 19.74
CA LEU A 267 -0.68 17.03 18.39
C LEU A 267 0.01 15.68 18.19
N LEU A 268 0.74 15.20 19.20
CA LEU A 268 1.36 13.88 19.16
C LEU A 268 0.30 12.77 19.12
N GLY A 269 -0.79 12.91 19.88
CA GLY A 269 -1.96 12.04 19.78
C GLY A 269 -2.59 12.05 18.39
N TRP A 270 -2.77 13.22 17.79
CA TRP A 270 -3.29 13.39 16.43
C TRP A 270 -2.41 12.73 15.37
N ILE A 271 -1.09 12.87 15.47
CA ILE A 271 -0.13 12.19 14.59
C ILE A 271 -0.18 10.67 14.83
N SER A 272 -0.35 10.25 16.09
CA SER A 272 -0.40 8.83 16.47
C SER A 272 -1.68 8.13 16.06
N LEU A 273 -2.78 8.86 15.82
CA LEU A 273 -4.09 8.34 15.40
C LEU A 273 -3.93 7.30 14.29
N TYR A 274 -3.46 7.73 13.11
CA TYR A 274 -3.38 6.83 11.95
C TYR A 274 -2.34 5.71 12.10
N ALA A 275 -1.33 5.90 12.95
CA ALA A 275 -0.29 4.91 13.19
C ALA A 275 -0.72 3.83 14.20
N GLY A 276 -1.58 4.17 15.17
CA GLY A 276 -1.90 3.34 16.32
C GLY A 276 -3.37 2.95 16.49
N GLU A 277 -4.32 3.65 15.87
CA GLU A 277 -5.75 3.41 16.11
C GLU A 277 -6.23 2.04 15.63
N GLY A 278 -5.62 1.50 14.56
CA GLY A 278 -6.14 0.33 13.85
C GLY A 278 -6.32 -0.89 14.75
N THR A 279 -5.31 -1.21 15.56
CA THR A 279 -5.35 -2.38 16.45
C THR A 279 -6.28 -2.17 17.65
N LEU A 280 -6.40 -0.92 18.13
CA LEU A 280 -7.31 -0.54 19.20
C LEU A 280 -8.77 -0.63 18.74
N ASN A 281 -9.07 -0.06 17.57
CA ASN A 281 -10.38 -0.11 16.94
C ASN A 281 -10.78 -1.54 16.58
N PHE A 282 -9.83 -2.38 16.13
CA PHE A 282 -10.10 -3.80 15.94
C PHE A 282 -10.58 -4.46 17.24
N ASN A 283 -9.84 -4.26 18.32
CA ASN A 283 -10.10 -4.91 19.61
C ASN A 283 -11.40 -4.40 20.26
N GLN A 284 -11.62 -3.09 20.31
CA GLN A 284 -12.79 -2.51 20.98
C GLN A 284 -14.08 -2.56 20.14
N ASN A 285 -13.98 -2.37 18.82
CA ASN A 285 -15.16 -2.19 17.98
C ASN A 285 -15.37 -3.38 17.04
N MET A 286 -14.41 -3.67 16.14
CA MET A 286 -14.59 -4.69 15.09
C MET A 286 -14.83 -6.09 15.66
N TRP A 287 -14.11 -6.45 16.74
CA TRP A 287 -14.31 -7.72 17.43
C TRP A 287 -15.74 -7.92 17.94
N HIS A 288 -16.42 -6.82 18.28
CA HIS A 288 -17.77 -6.80 18.83
C HIS A 288 -18.82 -6.36 17.80
N THR A 289 -18.50 -6.46 16.51
CA THR A 289 -19.46 -6.11 15.45
C THR A 289 -20.68 -7.01 15.48
N GLN A 290 -21.83 -6.44 15.10
CA GLN A 290 -23.12 -7.13 15.12
C GLN A 290 -23.44 -7.87 13.82
N ALA A 291 -22.71 -7.56 12.73
CA ALA A 291 -22.93 -8.14 11.41
C ALA A 291 -21.62 -8.20 10.61
N PHE A 292 -21.58 -9.09 9.62
CA PHE A 292 -20.48 -9.21 8.66
C PHE A 292 -20.90 -8.64 7.31
N THR A 293 -19.96 -8.04 6.59
CA THR A 293 -20.16 -7.33 5.32
C THR A 293 -20.22 -8.23 4.10
N GLU A 294 -20.14 -9.55 4.27
CA GLU A 294 -20.39 -10.54 3.20
C GLU A 294 -19.57 -10.30 1.91
N GLY A 295 -18.32 -9.85 2.07
CA GLY A 295 -17.41 -9.57 0.97
C GLY A 295 -17.52 -8.16 0.38
N ASP A 296 -18.47 -7.33 0.79
CA ASP A 296 -18.61 -5.96 0.28
C ASP A 296 -17.50 -5.02 0.75
N ASN A 297 -16.82 -5.34 1.86
CA ASN A 297 -15.74 -4.49 2.36
C ASN A 297 -14.47 -4.66 1.54
N CYS A 298 -13.90 -5.86 1.44
CA CYS A 298 -12.62 -6.11 0.78
C CYS A 298 -12.74 -6.72 -0.62
N PHE A 299 -13.88 -7.35 -0.96
CA PHE A 299 -14.02 -8.19 -2.15
C PHE A 299 -15.14 -7.74 -3.10
N ALA A 300 -15.63 -6.51 -2.96
CA ALA A 300 -16.72 -5.97 -3.77
C ALA A 300 -16.50 -6.13 -5.29
N PHE A 301 -15.29 -5.84 -5.76
CA PHE A 301 -14.94 -6.00 -7.18
C PHE A 301 -14.97 -7.47 -7.64
N ILE A 302 -14.57 -8.40 -6.77
CA ILE A 302 -14.62 -9.84 -7.09
C ILE A 302 -16.07 -10.32 -7.15
N LYS A 303 -16.92 -9.90 -6.20
CA LYS A 303 -18.36 -10.15 -6.23
C LYS A 303 -18.98 -9.66 -7.55
N TYR A 304 -18.63 -8.45 -7.96
CA TYR A 304 -19.10 -7.85 -9.21
C TYR A 304 -18.74 -8.68 -10.44
N ILE A 305 -17.47 -9.12 -10.58
CA ILE A 305 -17.06 -9.97 -11.72
C ILE A 305 -17.77 -11.32 -11.70
N LEU A 306 -18.07 -11.86 -10.52
CA LEU A 306 -18.81 -13.12 -10.36
C LEU A 306 -20.33 -12.97 -10.56
N GLY A 307 -20.82 -11.76 -10.87
CA GLY A 307 -22.24 -11.47 -11.07
C GLY A 307 -23.06 -11.45 -9.78
N MET A 308 -22.41 -11.27 -8.62
CA MET A 308 -23.07 -11.14 -7.32
C MET A 308 -23.36 -9.68 -6.99
N ASP A 309 -24.43 -9.45 -6.23
CA ASP A 309 -24.79 -8.12 -5.73
C ASP A 309 -23.70 -7.55 -4.81
N THR A 310 -23.31 -6.30 -5.05
CA THR A 310 -22.26 -5.60 -4.31
C THR A 310 -22.35 -4.09 -4.51
N PHE A 311 -21.68 -3.34 -3.65
CA PHE A 311 -21.54 -1.89 -3.77
C PHE A 311 -20.33 -1.50 -4.64
N THR A 312 -20.55 -0.58 -5.58
CA THR A 312 -19.46 0.07 -6.34
C THR A 312 -19.07 1.42 -5.75
N ASP A 313 -20.02 2.12 -5.12
CA ASP A 313 -19.79 3.36 -4.42
C ASP A 313 -19.42 3.14 -2.95
N PHE A 314 -18.49 3.96 -2.45
CA PHE A 314 -17.98 3.78 -1.10
C PHE A 314 -18.88 4.37 -0.02
N LEU A 315 -19.66 5.42 -0.32
CA LEU A 315 -20.58 6.07 0.62
C LEU A 315 -21.82 5.21 0.80
N GLU A 316 -22.42 4.74 -0.31
CA GLU A 316 -23.57 3.83 -0.26
C GLU A 316 -23.29 2.59 0.60
N ARG A 317 -22.09 2.01 0.41
CA ARG A 317 -21.64 0.87 1.21
C ARG A 317 -21.57 1.20 2.71
N ARG A 318 -21.05 2.39 3.05
CA ARG A 318 -20.91 2.84 4.44
C ARG A 318 -22.26 3.06 5.09
N ASP A 319 -23.18 3.68 4.36
CA ASP A 319 -24.53 3.97 4.85
C ASP A 319 -25.34 2.69 5.07
N TYR A 320 -25.14 1.68 4.21
CA TYR A 320 -25.77 0.38 4.36
C TYR A 320 -25.18 -0.46 5.50
N TRP A 321 -23.85 -0.61 5.55
CA TRP A 321 -23.20 -1.52 6.51
C TRP A 321 -22.93 -0.89 7.87
N GLY A 322 -22.71 0.43 7.96
CA GLY A 322 -22.40 1.11 9.22
C GLY A 322 -23.43 0.85 10.33
N PRO A 323 -24.73 1.10 10.10
CA PRO A 323 -25.77 0.80 11.07
C PRO A 323 -25.88 -0.69 11.42
N LYS A 324 -25.75 -1.58 10.43
CA LYS A 324 -25.86 -3.04 10.61
C LYS A 324 -24.73 -3.64 11.43
N MET A 325 -23.51 -3.14 11.21
CA MET A 325 -22.33 -3.60 11.93
C MET A 325 -22.25 -3.05 13.35
N GLY A 326 -22.97 -1.95 13.64
CA GLY A 326 -22.92 -1.25 14.93
C GLY A 326 -21.58 -0.55 15.20
N ILE A 327 -20.77 -0.30 14.17
CA ILE A 327 -19.45 0.34 14.28
C ILE A 327 -19.28 1.39 13.19
N SER A 328 -18.44 2.40 13.45
CA SER A 328 -18.18 3.46 12.47
C SER A 328 -17.42 2.93 11.25
N PRO A 329 -17.95 3.03 10.02
CA PRO A 329 -17.28 2.53 8.82
C PRO A 329 -16.23 3.55 8.27
N SER A 330 -16.02 4.65 9.00
CA SER A 330 -15.04 5.70 8.70
C SER A 330 -13.72 5.54 9.46
N ARG A 331 -13.68 4.69 10.48
CA ARG A 331 -12.47 4.38 11.26
C ARG A 331 -11.60 3.32 10.58
N PHE A 332 -10.33 3.29 10.95
CA PHE A 332 -9.38 2.27 10.50
C PHE A 332 -9.38 1.07 11.44
N TYR A 333 -9.41 -0.14 10.86
CA TYR A 333 -9.52 -1.42 11.58
C TYR A 333 -8.40 -2.41 11.25
N THR A 334 -7.32 -1.96 10.59
CA THR A 334 -6.28 -2.79 9.95
C THR A 334 -6.81 -3.65 8.79
N PHE A 335 -5.91 -4.30 8.05
CA PHE A 335 -6.31 -5.29 7.05
C PHE A 335 -6.94 -6.55 7.67
N VAL A 336 -6.53 -6.94 8.88
CA VAL A 336 -7.12 -8.10 9.59
C VAL A 336 -8.56 -7.78 9.97
N GLY A 337 -8.81 -6.59 10.52
CA GLY A 337 -10.16 -6.18 10.88
C GLY A 337 -11.06 -5.95 9.66
N ASP A 338 -10.53 -5.33 8.60
CA ASP A 338 -11.28 -5.17 7.34
C ASP A 338 -11.63 -6.53 6.70
N MET A 339 -10.75 -7.55 6.77
CA MET A 339 -11.08 -8.89 6.28
C MET A 339 -11.96 -9.69 7.26
N TYR A 340 -11.84 -9.45 8.57
CA TYR A 340 -12.71 -10.01 9.59
C TYR A 340 -14.14 -9.49 9.41
N SER A 341 -14.32 -8.24 8.97
CA SER A 341 -15.65 -7.73 8.67
C SER A 341 -16.35 -8.56 7.59
N ASP A 342 -15.62 -9.09 6.61
CA ASP A 342 -16.21 -9.90 5.54
C ASP A 342 -16.41 -11.37 5.93
N PHE A 343 -15.46 -11.97 6.65
CA PHE A 343 -15.40 -13.42 6.85
C PHE A 343 -15.64 -13.88 8.29
N GLY A 344 -15.67 -12.96 9.25
CA GLY A 344 -15.57 -13.29 10.68
C GLY A 344 -14.38 -14.21 10.96
N TYR A 345 -14.60 -15.29 11.71
CA TYR A 345 -13.55 -16.24 12.07
C TYR A 345 -13.01 -17.07 10.89
N PHE A 346 -13.72 -17.12 9.75
CA PHE A 346 -13.22 -17.81 8.54
C PHE A 346 -12.01 -17.11 7.89
N ILE A 347 -11.62 -15.93 8.38
CA ILE A 347 -10.36 -15.30 7.97
C ILE A 347 -9.14 -16.19 8.26
N ILE A 348 -9.11 -16.98 9.34
CA ILE A 348 -7.96 -17.85 9.66
C ILE A 348 -7.73 -18.91 8.58
N PRO A 349 -8.70 -19.78 8.23
CA PRO A 349 -8.50 -20.76 7.16
C PRO A 349 -8.23 -20.10 5.80
N PHE A 350 -8.82 -18.93 5.54
CA PHE A 350 -8.48 -18.14 4.33
C PHE A 350 -7.00 -17.73 4.31
N LEU A 351 -6.49 -17.11 5.38
CA LEU A 351 -5.11 -16.67 5.48
C LEU A 351 -4.12 -17.83 5.44
N LEU A 352 -4.46 -18.98 6.06
CA LEU A 352 -3.64 -20.19 6.01
C LEU A 352 -3.52 -20.71 4.57
N THR A 353 -4.64 -20.79 3.86
CA THR A 353 -4.68 -21.25 2.47
C THR A 353 -3.86 -20.32 1.58
N LEU A 354 -4.07 -19.00 1.69
CA LEU A 354 -3.34 -18.01 0.92
C LEU A 354 -1.83 -18.07 1.22
N SER A 355 -1.46 -18.10 2.49
CA SER A 355 -0.04 -18.18 2.90
C SER A 355 0.62 -19.46 2.43
N PHE A 356 -0.09 -20.59 2.42
CA PHE A 356 0.39 -21.85 1.86
C PHE A 356 0.62 -21.77 0.35
N ILE A 357 -0.33 -21.21 -0.41
CA ILE A 357 -0.21 -21.01 -1.86
C ILE A 357 1.01 -20.13 -2.18
N LEU A 358 1.15 -18.99 -1.48
CA LEU A 358 2.27 -18.07 -1.66
C LEU A 358 3.61 -18.71 -1.32
N LYS A 359 3.69 -19.44 -0.20
CA LYS A 359 4.89 -20.20 0.18
C LYS A 359 5.26 -21.20 -0.92
N LYS A 360 4.30 -22.00 -1.41
CA LYS A 360 4.53 -23.02 -2.45
C LYS A 360 5.02 -22.40 -3.76
N ALA A 361 4.61 -21.17 -4.08
CA ALA A 361 5.02 -20.48 -5.29
C ALA A 361 6.51 -20.09 -5.31
N ILE A 362 7.15 -19.93 -4.15
CA ILE A 362 8.52 -19.38 -4.02
C ILE A 362 9.51 -20.32 -3.32
N PHE A 363 9.05 -21.23 -2.46
CA PHE A 363 9.92 -22.02 -1.59
C PHE A 363 10.86 -22.95 -2.38
N LYS A 364 12.16 -22.85 -2.09
CA LYS A 364 13.24 -23.64 -2.72
C LYS A 364 13.22 -23.59 -4.26
N LYS A 365 12.73 -22.51 -4.86
CA LYS A 365 12.73 -22.32 -6.32
C LYS A 365 13.94 -21.51 -6.76
N HIS A 366 14.83 -22.13 -7.53
CA HIS A 366 15.94 -21.41 -8.17
C HIS A 366 15.47 -20.42 -9.24
N ILE A 367 14.32 -20.68 -9.87
CA ILE A 367 13.74 -19.82 -10.90
C ILE A 367 12.32 -19.44 -10.48
N ILE A 368 12.06 -18.15 -10.35
CA ILE A 368 10.77 -17.58 -9.96
C ILE A 368 10.26 -16.68 -11.10
N ALA A 369 9.09 -17.01 -11.63
CA ALA A 369 8.44 -16.16 -12.62
C ALA A 369 7.99 -14.82 -12.01
N SER A 370 8.16 -13.73 -12.75
CA SER A 370 7.85 -12.39 -12.24
C SER A 370 6.38 -12.21 -11.84
N ASN A 371 5.43 -12.93 -12.45
CA ASN A 371 4.03 -12.95 -12.01
C ASN A 371 3.84 -13.58 -10.63
N LYS A 372 4.52 -14.69 -10.32
CA LYS A 372 4.47 -15.31 -8.99
C LYS A 372 5.08 -14.39 -7.93
N LEU A 373 6.19 -13.73 -8.28
CA LEU A 373 6.80 -12.73 -7.40
C LEU A 373 5.89 -11.51 -7.21
N TYR A 374 5.13 -11.11 -8.24
CA TYR A 374 4.18 -10.01 -8.14
C TYR A 374 3.01 -10.30 -7.19
N ILE A 375 2.49 -11.53 -7.17
CA ILE A 375 1.44 -11.91 -6.20
C ILE A 375 2.00 -11.79 -4.76
N LEU A 376 3.22 -12.28 -4.52
CA LEU A 376 3.88 -12.12 -3.23
C LEU A 376 4.12 -10.63 -2.88
N TYR A 377 4.47 -9.83 -3.88
CA TYR A 377 4.66 -8.38 -3.73
C TYR A 377 3.37 -7.67 -3.30
N VAL A 378 2.25 -7.97 -3.96
CA VAL A 378 0.92 -7.44 -3.59
C VAL A 378 0.57 -7.84 -2.15
N TRP A 379 0.78 -9.11 -1.79
CA TRP A 379 0.57 -9.56 -0.42
C TRP A 379 1.46 -8.83 0.59
N GLY A 380 2.71 -8.56 0.21
CA GLY A 380 3.66 -7.83 1.04
C GLY A 380 3.30 -6.36 1.21
N MET A 381 2.83 -5.71 0.16
CA MET A 381 2.28 -4.36 0.24
C MET A 381 1.13 -4.32 1.25
N LEU A 382 0.16 -5.25 1.18
CA LEU A 382 -0.91 -5.35 2.16
C LEU A 382 -0.37 -5.54 3.59
N CYS A 383 0.64 -6.40 3.80
CA CYS A 383 1.22 -6.61 5.12
C CYS A 383 1.93 -5.37 5.68
N VAL A 384 2.47 -4.51 4.82
CA VAL A 384 3.21 -3.30 5.23
C VAL A 384 2.27 -2.10 5.43
N THR A 385 1.24 -1.93 4.61
CA THR A 385 0.28 -0.81 4.75
C THR A 385 -0.93 -1.17 5.62
N GLY A 386 -1.13 -2.46 5.85
CA GLY A 386 -2.29 -3.05 6.51
C GLY A 386 -2.43 -2.76 8.00
N PHE A 387 -1.47 -2.09 8.64
CA PHE A 387 -1.67 -1.58 10.01
C PHE A 387 -2.77 -0.52 10.07
N THR A 388 -3.12 0.11 8.94
CA THR A 388 -4.25 1.04 8.82
C THR A 388 -5.52 0.32 8.36
N CYS A 389 -5.50 -0.25 7.15
CA CYS A 389 -6.67 -0.83 6.49
C CYS A 389 -6.28 -1.81 5.39
N PHE A 390 -7.25 -2.56 4.88
CA PHE A 390 -7.09 -3.31 3.65
C PHE A 390 -6.99 -2.33 2.47
N THR A 391 -5.76 -2.07 2.00
CA THR A 391 -5.46 -0.97 1.06
C THR A 391 -6.17 -1.10 -0.29
N TYR A 392 -6.64 -2.30 -0.66
CA TYR A 392 -7.34 -2.56 -1.92
C TYR A 392 -8.87 -2.50 -1.80
N LYS A 393 -9.43 -2.13 -0.63
CA LYS A 393 -10.84 -2.37 -0.30
C LYS A 393 -11.87 -1.59 -1.12
N THR A 394 -11.48 -0.47 -1.72
CA THR A 394 -12.41 0.27 -2.59
C THR A 394 -12.51 -0.43 -3.94
N PHE A 395 -13.68 -0.34 -4.58
CA PHE A 395 -13.92 -0.95 -5.88
C PHE A 395 -12.86 -0.53 -6.91
N SER A 396 -12.57 0.77 -7.01
CA SER A 396 -11.54 1.30 -7.91
C SER A 396 -10.15 0.75 -7.60
N ASN A 397 -9.76 0.64 -6.32
CA ASN A 397 -8.45 0.12 -5.96
C ASN A 397 -8.32 -1.37 -6.31
N SER A 398 -9.37 -2.15 -6.08
CA SER A 398 -9.41 -3.56 -6.49
C SER A 398 -9.32 -3.72 -8.02
N LEU A 399 -10.01 -2.87 -8.79
CA LEU A 399 -9.91 -2.85 -10.25
C LEU A 399 -8.48 -2.48 -10.72
N ASP A 400 -7.85 -1.49 -10.10
CA ASP A 400 -6.48 -1.10 -10.44
C ASP A 400 -5.49 -2.23 -10.09
N LEU A 401 -5.72 -2.94 -8.99
CA LEU A 401 -4.93 -4.11 -8.61
C LEU A 401 -5.09 -5.25 -9.64
N PHE A 402 -6.33 -5.52 -10.06
CA PHE A 402 -6.62 -6.48 -11.13
C PHE A 402 -5.92 -6.09 -12.44
N THR A 403 -5.93 -4.81 -12.79
CA THR A 403 -5.20 -4.29 -13.95
C THR A 403 -3.68 -4.53 -13.82
N GLY A 404 -3.12 -4.34 -12.63
CA GLY A 404 -1.74 -4.72 -12.32
C GLY A 404 -1.45 -6.21 -12.56
N PHE A 405 -2.36 -7.11 -12.12
CA PHE A 405 -2.23 -8.54 -12.40
C PHE A 405 -2.25 -8.84 -13.90
N LEU A 406 -3.13 -8.20 -14.68
CA LEU A 406 -3.19 -8.36 -16.14
C LEU A 406 -1.89 -7.89 -16.82
N ILE A 407 -1.37 -6.73 -16.44
CA ILE A 407 -0.12 -6.18 -16.98
C ILE A 407 1.05 -7.15 -16.73
N ILE A 408 1.16 -7.67 -15.51
CA ILE A 408 2.23 -8.60 -15.16
C ILE A 408 2.01 -9.99 -15.78
N TRP A 409 0.78 -10.40 -16.00
CA TRP A 409 0.47 -11.61 -16.76
C TRP A 409 0.94 -11.49 -18.21
N LEU A 410 0.69 -10.35 -18.88
CA LEU A 410 1.12 -10.11 -20.27
C LEU A 410 2.63 -10.27 -20.45
N ILE A 411 3.46 -9.72 -19.55
CA ILE A 411 4.93 -9.87 -19.62
C ILE A 411 5.43 -11.30 -19.34
N ASN A 412 4.55 -12.19 -18.88
CA ASN A 412 4.83 -13.62 -18.69
C ASN A 412 4.08 -14.53 -19.67
N SER A 413 3.26 -13.97 -20.55
CA SER A 413 2.44 -14.71 -21.51
C SER A 413 3.25 -15.19 -22.70
N SER A 414 2.81 -16.26 -23.36
CA SER A 414 3.37 -16.72 -24.64
C SER A 414 2.85 -15.94 -25.85
N ILE A 415 1.94 -14.98 -25.64
CA ILE A 415 1.25 -14.24 -26.71
C ILE A 415 2.28 -13.46 -27.54
N GLY A 416 2.17 -13.57 -28.86
CA GLY A 416 2.99 -12.82 -29.81
C GLY A 416 4.47 -13.22 -29.87
N LEU A 417 4.88 -14.31 -29.18
CA LEU A 417 6.25 -14.80 -29.24
C LEU A 417 6.46 -15.69 -30.47
N LYS A 418 7.25 -15.23 -31.44
CA LYS A 418 7.80 -16.07 -32.51
C LYS A 418 9.00 -16.91 -32.04
N ASN A 419 9.78 -16.41 -31.07
CA ASN A 419 10.94 -17.07 -30.45
C ASN A 419 10.96 -16.81 -28.92
N LYS A 420 11.45 -17.78 -28.13
CA LYS A 420 11.64 -17.60 -26.67
C LYS A 420 12.81 -16.65 -26.40
N ASN A 421 12.50 -15.44 -25.95
CA ASN A 421 13.47 -14.43 -25.53
C ASN A 421 13.27 -14.08 -24.05
N ASP A 422 13.40 -15.09 -23.19
CA ASP A 422 13.27 -14.95 -21.75
C ASP A 422 14.39 -14.05 -21.21
N ILE A 423 14.03 -13.13 -20.31
CA ILE A 423 14.99 -12.34 -19.54
C ILE A 423 15.19 -13.02 -18.19
N PHE A 424 16.45 -13.29 -17.86
CA PHE A 424 16.87 -13.78 -16.55
C PHE A 424 17.51 -12.65 -15.75
N ILE A 425 16.93 -12.34 -14.60
CA ILE A 425 17.45 -11.37 -13.63
C ILE A 425 18.02 -12.16 -12.46
N THR A 426 19.34 -12.31 -12.45
CA THR A 426 20.08 -13.07 -11.44
C THR A 426 20.53 -12.17 -10.29
N PRO A 427 20.60 -12.70 -9.05
CA PRO A 427 21.12 -11.96 -7.91
C PRO A 427 22.64 -11.76 -8.04
N GLN A 428 23.16 -10.63 -7.55
CA GLN A 428 24.58 -10.27 -7.65
C GLN A 428 25.53 -11.21 -6.89
N TYR A 429 25.05 -11.90 -5.85
CA TYR A 429 25.88 -12.81 -5.07
C TYR A 429 26.34 -14.06 -5.85
N PHE A 430 25.79 -14.29 -7.04
CA PHE A 430 26.15 -15.37 -7.95
C PHE A 430 27.32 -15.07 -8.89
N ILE A 431 27.86 -13.84 -8.86
CA ILE A 431 29.06 -13.49 -9.60
C ILE A 431 30.24 -13.61 -8.62
N LYS A 432 30.73 -14.83 -8.43
CA LYS A 432 32.07 -15.08 -7.88
C LYS A 432 32.98 -15.50 -9.02
#